data_AF-A0A7S1WTD2-F1
#
_entry.id   AF-A0A7S1WTD2-F1
#
_cell.length_a   1.000
_cell.length_b   1.000
_cell.length_c   1.000
_cell.angle_alpha   90.00
_cell.angle_beta   90.00
_cell.angle_gamma   90.00
#
_symmetry.space_group_name_H-M   'P 1'
#
loop_
_entity.id
_entity.type
_entity.pdbx_description
1 polymer ?
#
loop_
_entity_poly.entity_id
_entity_poly.type
_entity_poly.pdbx_seq_one_letter_code
_entity_poly.pdbx_strand_id
1 'polypeptide(L)'
;RRTTREGGGARGGEPRPQLGGVYPLGNMGHSFHTEEFSMKNFILGDFFVVDKATCRFDTEMSLKEDYDFTCSHLKAHGAALRCNRMVIAAKHETNAGGACTVRDAAGEKERQNIRILQRKWPGAIWAHPTRPNQVVLRWECLRQPEAEDAKAAAKAEAKAEAKAKKAAA
;
A
#
# COMPACT_ATOMS: atom_id res chain seq x y z
N ARG A 1 -17.05 -30.86 -7.84
CA ARG A 1 -17.24 -30.08 -6.58
C ARG A 1 -16.01 -30.25 -5.72
N ARG A 2 -15.12 -29.26 -5.66
CA ARG A 2 -13.95 -29.26 -4.78
C ARG A 2 -14.15 -28.09 -3.82
N THR A 3 -14.40 -28.41 -2.56
CA THR A 3 -14.66 -27.46 -1.47
C THR A 3 -13.38 -26.67 -1.18
N THR A 4 -13.35 -25.39 -1.53
CA THR A 4 -12.34 -24.44 -1.05
C THR A 4 -12.70 -24.01 0.36
N ARG A 5 -11.81 -24.31 1.30
CA ARG A 5 -11.88 -23.88 2.70
C ARG A 5 -11.54 -22.38 2.75
N GLU A 6 -12.46 -21.57 3.26
CA GLU A 6 -12.30 -20.13 3.40
C GLU A 6 -11.31 -19.76 4.52
N GLY A 7 -10.50 -18.73 4.25
CA GLY A 7 -10.30 -17.60 5.16
C GLY A 7 -9.68 -17.85 6.52
N GLY A 8 -8.40 -18.22 6.57
CA GLY A 8 -7.59 -18.11 7.78
C GLY A 8 -6.90 -16.76 7.85
N GLY A 9 -7.27 -15.92 8.81
CA GLY A 9 -6.54 -14.70 9.16
C GLY A 9 -5.07 -15.00 9.45
N ALA A 10 -4.17 -14.21 8.87
CA ALA A 10 -2.73 -14.44 8.93
C ALA A 10 -2.20 -14.31 10.37
N ARG A 11 -1.96 -15.45 11.02
CA ARG A 11 -1.07 -15.58 12.17
C ARG A 11 0.33 -15.90 11.63
N GLY A 12 1.33 -15.05 11.94
CA GLY A 12 2.76 -15.41 12.02
C GLY A 12 3.47 -16.11 10.85
N GLY A 13 2.89 -16.17 9.65
CA GLY A 13 3.52 -16.77 8.46
C GLY A 13 4.23 -15.74 7.58
N GLU A 14 5.13 -16.21 6.69
CA GLU A 14 5.75 -15.37 5.67
C GLU A 14 4.69 -14.60 4.85
N PRO A 15 4.97 -13.33 4.48
CA PRO A 15 4.05 -12.55 3.66
C PRO A 15 3.76 -13.26 2.33
N ARG A 16 2.47 -13.39 1.98
CA ARG A 16 2.01 -13.94 0.70
C ARG A 16 1.28 -12.87 -0.10
N PRO A 17 2.01 -11.89 -0.68
CA PRO A 17 1.40 -10.84 -1.47
C PRO A 17 0.66 -11.43 -2.66
N GLN A 18 -0.49 -10.87 -2.99
CA GLN A 18 -1.29 -11.24 -4.15
C GLN A 18 -1.30 -10.14 -5.23
N LEU A 19 -0.62 -9.02 -4.95
CA LEU A 19 -0.34 -7.94 -5.87
C LEU A 19 1.17 -7.76 -5.93
N GLY A 20 1.69 -7.67 -7.15
CA GLY A 20 3.09 -7.41 -7.46
C GLY A 20 3.21 -6.24 -8.42
N GLY A 21 4.28 -5.46 -8.32
CA GLY A 21 4.58 -4.40 -9.27
C GLY A 21 6.02 -3.93 -9.20
N VAL A 22 6.29 -2.82 -9.88
CA VAL A 22 7.63 -2.28 -10.08
C VAL A 22 7.77 -0.88 -9.49
N TYR A 23 8.98 -0.33 -9.51
CA TYR A 23 9.21 1.03 -9.05
C TYR A 23 8.39 2.04 -9.89
N PRO A 24 7.65 2.97 -9.25
CA PRO A 24 6.62 3.76 -9.92
C PRO A 24 7.17 4.95 -10.72
N LEU A 25 8.48 5.20 -10.70
CA LEU A 25 9.10 6.33 -11.38
C LEU A 25 10.15 5.84 -12.36
N GLY A 26 10.23 6.44 -13.54
CA GLY A 26 11.29 6.21 -14.53
C GLY A 26 12.70 6.64 -14.10
N ASN A 27 12.90 7.03 -12.83
CA ASN A 27 14.19 7.47 -12.31
C ASN A 27 14.93 6.31 -11.63
N MET A 28 15.85 5.69 -12.38
CA MET A 28 16.69 4.60 -11.89
C MET A 28 17.45 4.97 -10.62
N GLY A 29 18.06 6.17 -10.58
CA GLY A 29 18.86 6.62 -9.45
C GLY A 29 18.07 6.61 -8.14
N HIS A 30 16.83 7.09 -8.15
CA HIS A 30 15.95 7.05 -6.97
C HIS A 30 15.60 5.61 -6.56
N SER A 31 15.42 4.70 -7.51
CA SER A 31 15.12 3.29 -7.20
C SER A 31 16.27 2.61 -6.45
N PHE A 32 17.53 2.96 -6.77
CA PHE A 32 18.72 2.43 -6.09
C PHE A 32 18.91 2.93 -4.65
N HIS A 33 18.27 4.05 -4.28
CA HIS A 33 18.25 4.57 -2.90
C HIS A 33 17.18 3.92 -2.02
N THR A 34 16.46 2.94 -2.54
CA THR A 34 15.45 2.17 -1.80
C THR A 34 15.84 0.71 -1.68
N GLU A 35 15.27 0.01 -0.70
CA GLU A 35 15.40 -1.44 -0.55
C GLU A 35 15.05 -2.16 -1.85
N GLU A 36 15.66 -3.31 -2.12
CA GLU A 36 15.41 -4.05 -3.37
C GLU A 36 13.94 -4.46 -3.54
N PHE A 37 13.33 -4.88 -2.44
CA PHE A 37 11.92 -5.27 -2.37
C PHE A 37 11.22 -4.50 -1.25
N SER A 38 9.93 -4.24 -1.45
CA SER A 38 9.09 -3.66 -0.41
C SER A 38 7.68 -4.25 -0.45
N MET A 39 7.01 -4.29 0.71
CA MET A 39 5.76 -5.05 0.89
C MET A 39 4.53 -4.18 1.19
N LYS A 40 4.71 -2.88 1.43
CA LYS A 40 3.65 -1.98 1.91
C LYS A 40 3.57 -0.68 1.10
N ASN A 41 4.22 -0.67 -0.05
CA ASN A 41 4.32 0.51 -0.89
C ASN A 41 3.26 0.50 -1.99
N PHE A 42 3.00 1.69 -2.51
CA PHE A 42 2.13 1.90 -3.66
C PHE A 42 2.63 1.14 -4.90
N ILE A 43 1.71 0.49 -5.60
CA ILE A 43 1.91 -0.15 -6.89
C ILE A 43 1.18 0.68 -7.97
N LEU A 44 1.94 1.19 -8.93
CA LEU A 44 1.41 2.02 -10.02
C LEU A 44 0.68 1.18 -11.08
N GLY A 45 -0.40 1.73 -11.62
CA GLY A 45 -1.25 1.06 -12.62
C GLY A 45 -0.59 0.75 -13.97
N ASP A 46 0.57 1.35 -14.28
CA ASP A 46 1.30 1.13 -15.54
C ASP A 46 1.71 -0.33 -15.75
N PHE A 47 2.09 -1.00 -14.66
CA PHE A 47 2.44 -2.40 -14.67
C PHE A 47 2.32 -3.00 -13.28
N PHE A 48 1.47 -4.00 -13.18
CA PHE A 48 1.35 -4.83 -11.99
C PHE A 48 0.87 -6.24 -12.39
N VAL A 49 1.04 -7.18 -11.47
CA VAL A 49 0.58 -8.56 -11.59
C VAL A 49 -0.31 -8.86 -10.41
N VAL A 50 -1.46 -9.47 -10.68
CA VAL A 50 -2.38 -9.96 -9.66
C VAL A 50 -2.41 -11.47 -9.75
N ASP A 51 -2.22 -12.14 -8.62
CA ASP A 51 -2.40 -13.59 -8.52
C ASP A 51 -3.90 -13.92 -8.35
N LYS A 52 -4.29 -14.82 -7.46
CA LYS A 52 -5.68 -15.30 -7.32
C LYS A 52 -6.55 -14.39 -6.44
N ALA A 53 -6.23 -13.10 -6.37
CA ALA A 53 -6.97 -12.17 -5.53
C ALA A 53 -8.38 -11.91 -6.06
N THR A 54 -9.32 -11.78 -5.13
CA THR A 54 -10.71 -11.37 -5.42
C THR A 54 -10.90 -9.86 -5.43
N CYS A 55 -9.87 -9.07 -5.09
CA CYS A 55 -9.91 -7.62 -5.17
C CYS A 55 -10.30 -7.17 -6.59
N ARG A 56 -11.11 -6.11 -6.68
CA ARG A 56 -11.58 -5.51 -7.93
C ARG A 56 -11.40 -4.00 -7.88
N PHE A 57 -11.33 -3.37 -9.05
CA PHE A 57 -11.38 -1.92 -9.14
C PHE A 57 -12.73 -1.39 -8.68
N ASP A 58 -12.69 -0.29 -7.94
CA ASP A 58 -13.88 0.43 -7.52
C ASP A 58 -14.43 1.26 -8.68
N THR A 59 -15.68 0.99 -9.06
CA THR A 59 -16.35 1.65 -10.17
C THR A 59 -16.75 3.10 -9.89
N GLU A 60 -16.72 3.54 -8.62
CA GLU A 60 -16.91 4.95 -8.27
C GLU A 60 -15.67 5.81 -8.61
N MET A 61 -14.52 5.17 -8.80
CA MET A 61 -13.27 5.86 -9.11
C MET A 61 -13.05 5.96 -10.61
N SER A 62 -12.59 7.13 -11.04
CA SER A 62 -12.27 7.41 -12.43
C SER A 62 -10.79 7.75 -12.65
N LEU A 63 -10.07 8.03 -11.56
CA LEU A 63 -8.65 8.37 -11.50
C LEU A 63 -8.09 7.82 -10.20
N LYS A 64 -6.80 7.50 -10.19
CA LYS A 64 -6.07 7.01 -8.99
C LYS A 64 -6.60 5.65 -8.48
N GLU A 65 -7.20 4.86 -9.36
CA GLU A 65 -7.73 3.52 -9.12
C GLU A 65 -6.68 2.54 -8.61
N ASP A 66 -5.43 2.73 -9.00
CA ASP A 66 -4.25 2.01 -8.54
C ASP A 66 -3.96 2.20 -7.03
N TYR A 67 -4.22 3.39 -6.48
CA TYR A 67 -4.11 3.62 -5.03
C TYR A 67 -5.15 2.81 -4.27
N ASP A 68 -6.40 2.85 -4.73
CA ASP A 68 -7.50 2.09 -4.11
C ASP A 68 -7.26 0.59 -4.21
N PHE A 69 -6.82 0.13 -5.38
CA PHE A 69 -6.53 -1.27 -5.63
C PHE A 69 -5.36 -1.76 -4.77
N THR A 70 -4.29 -0.97 -4.67
CA THR A 70 -3.17 -1.26 -3.77
C THR A 70 -3.63 -1.35 -2.30
N CYS A 71 -4.42 -0.39 -1.83
CA CYS A 71 -4.96 -0.41 -0.46
C CYS A 71 -5.86 -1.61 -0.20
N SER A 72 -6.68 -2.01 -1.18
CA SER A 72 -7.54 -3.19 -1.09
C SER A 72 -6.72 -4.47 -0.90
N HIS A 73 -5.64 -4.62 -1.65
CA HIS A 73 -4.72 -5.75 -1.49
C HIS A 73 -3.97 -5.72 -0.16
N LEU A 74 -3.50 -4.56 0.26
CA LEU A 74 -2.81 -4.40 1.55
C LEU A 74 -3.74 -4.71 2.73
N LYS A 75 -5.02 -4.33 2.65
CA LYS A 75 -6.03 -4.69 3.65
C LYS A 75 -6.36 -6.18 3.64
N ALA A 76 -6.55 -6.78 2.47
CA ALA A 76 -6.99 -8.17 2.34
C ALA A 76 -5.87 -9.18 2.63
N HIS A 77 -4.62 -8.85 2.28
CA HIS A 77 -3.51 -9.80 2.28
C HIS A 77 -2.33 -9.37 3.16
N GLY A 78 -2.36 -8.15 3.70
CA GLY A 78 -1.29 -7.62 4.55
C GLY A 78 -0.02 -7.18 3.80
N ALA A 79 0.07 -7.45 2.50
CA ALA A 79 1.25 -7.15 1.67
C ALA A 79 0.92 -6.97 0.18
N ALA A 80 1.68 -6.08 -0.46
CA ALA A 80 1.80 -5.90 -1.90
C ALA A 80 3.29 -5.78 -2.26
N LEU A 81 3.80 -6.68 -3.09
CA LEU A 81 5.22 -6.76 -3.42
C LEU A 81 5.58 -5.72 -4.49
N ARG A 82 6.58 -4.88 -4.20
CA ARG A 82 7.19 -4.01 -5.20
C ARG A 82 8.65 -4.36 -5.39
N CYS A 83 9.02 -4.68 -6.62
CA CYS A 83 10.42 -4.82 -7.04
C CYS A 83 10.96 -3.43 -7.38
N ASN A 84 11.74 -2.85 -6.47
CA ASN A 84 12.26 -1.50 -6.65
C ASN A 84 13.44 -1.46 -7.62
N ARG A 85 14.06 -2.60 -7.97
CA ARG A 85 15.16 -2.70 -8.95
C ARG A 85 14.68 -2.91 -10.39
N MET A 86 13.37 -2.96 -10.60
CA MET A 86 12.76 -2.97 -11.91
C MET A 86 12.03 -1.64 -12.12
N VAL A 87 12.29 -1.01 -13.26
CA VAL A 87 11.68 0.28 -13.64
C VAL A 87 11.08 0.12 -15.03
N ILE A 88 9.86 0.62 -15.20
CA ILE A 88 9.18 0.65 -16.48
C ILE A 88 9.02 2.11 -16.88
N ALA A 89 9.52 2.45 -18.07
CA ALA A 89 9.37 3.77 -18.68
C ALA A 89 8.11 3.78 -19.54
N ALA A 90 6.94 3.88 -18.91
CA ALA A 90 5.67 4.03 -19.61
C ALA A 90 5.41 5.51 -19.95
N LYS A 91 4.89 5.77 -21.15
CA LYS A 91 4.26 7.05 -21.47
C LYS A 91 2.81 6.93 -21.01
N HIS A 92 2.44 7.49 -19.86
CA HIS A 92 1.07 7.34 -19.33
C HIS A 92 0.41 8.68 -18.99
N GLU A 93 1.19 9.76 -18.85
CA GLU A 93 0.67 11.09 -18.48
C GLU A 93 0.20 11.94 -19.68
N THR A 94 0.60 11.59 -20.91
CA THR A 94 0.36 12.40 -22.12
C THR A 94 -0.30 11.63 -23.26
N ASN A 95 -0.63 10.35 -23.06
CA ASN A 95 -1.29 9.56 -24.09
C ASN A 95 -2.72 10.03 -24.32
N ALA A 96 -3.16 10.06 -25.57
CA ALA A 96 -4.56 10.28 -25.90
C ALA A 96 -5.43 9.13 -25.35
N GLY A 97 -6.54 9.47 -24.69
CA GLY A 97 -7.44 8.50 -24.06
C GLY A 97 -7.19 8.27 -22.56
N GLY A 98 -7.88 7.28 -21.99
CA GLY A 98 -7.70 6.82 -20.61
C GLY A 98 -7.85 7.94 -19.56
N ALA A 99 -6.93 7.96 -18.60
CA ALA A 99 -6.93 8.96 -17.53
C ALA A 99 -6.80 10.40 -18.08
N CYS A 100 -6.13 10.59 -19.22
CA CYS A 100 -5.92 11.93 -19.80
C CYS A 100 -7.21 12.55 -20.34
N THR A 101 -8.19 11.75 -20.78
CA THR A 101 -9.50 12.26 -21.22
C THR A 101 -10.45 12.55 -20.05
N VAL A 102 -10.20 11.93 -18.90
CA VAL A 102 -11.02 12.11 -17.68
C VAL A 102 -10.52 13.28 -16.84
N ARG A 103 -9.21 13.61 -16.92
CA ARG A 103 -8.62 14.77 -16.25
C ARG A 103 -9.21 16.05 -16.79
N ASP A 104 -9.73 16.87 -15.90
CA ASP A 104 -10.09 18.25 -16.22
C ASP A 104 -8.90 19.19 -15.97
N ALA A 105 -8.81 20.25 -16.79
CA ALA A 105 -7.73 21.24 -16.67
C ALA A 105 -7.71 21.95 -15.30
N ALA A 106 -8.86 22.02 -14.60
CA ALA A 106 -8.97 22.63 -13.28
C ALA A 106 -8.63 21.66 -12.12
N GLY A 107 -8.38 20.38 -12.41
CA GLY A 107 -8.08 19.31 -11.44
C GLY A 107 -9.22 18.92 -10.49
N GLU A 108 -10.48 19.29 -10.76
CA GLU A 108 -11.61 18.96 -9.87
C GLU A 108 -11.87 17.45 -9.80
N LYS A 109 -11.72 16.73 -10.92
CA LYS A 109 -11.87 15.29 -10.98
C LYS A 109 -10.80 14.58 -10.18
N GLU A 110 -9.56 15.08 -10.22
CA GLU A 110 -8.48 14.57 -9.36
C GLU A 110 -8.81 14.79 -7.89
N ARG A 111 -9.26 16.00 -7.50
CA ARG A 111 -9.69 16.30 -6.12
C ARG A 111 -10.87 15.43 -5.67
N GLN A 112 -11.85 15.18 -6.53
CA GLN A 112 -12.97 14.29 -6.24
C GLN A 112 -12.48 12.88 -5.90
N ASN A 113 -11.61 12.29 -6.73
CA ASN A 113 -11.06 10.96 -6.48
C ASN A 113 -10.17 10.93 -5.22
N ILE A 114 -9.41 11.99 -4.94
CA ILE A 114 -8.65 12.12 -3.69
C ILE A 114 -9.58 12.11 -2.47
N ARG A 115 -10.71 12.83 -2.51
CA ARG A 115 -11.70 12.81 -1.42
C ARG A 115 -12.32 11.42 -1.22
N ILE A 116 -12.57 10.67 -2.31
CA ILE A 116 -13.05 9.28 -2.23
C ILE A 116 -11.99 8.42 -1.53
N LEU A 117 -10.73 8.47 -1.99
CA LEU A 117 -9.61 7.73 -1.41
C LEU A 117 -9.40 8.04 0.08
N GLN A 118 -9.43 9.31 0.47
CA GLN A 118 -9.25 9.72 1.87
C GLN A 118 -10.38 9.24 2.78
N ARG A 119 -11.63 9.21 2.27
CA ARG A 119 -12.77 8.65 3.02
C ARG A 119 -12.68 7.14 3.17
N LYS A 120 -12.27 6.43 2.11
CA LYS A 120 -12.18 4.96 2.08
C LYS A 120 -10.98 4.43 2.86
N TRP A 121 -9.87 5.15 2.84
CA TRP A 121 -8.59 4.78 3.43
C TRP A 121 -8.07 5.86 4.38
N PRO A 122 -8.80 6.14 5.47
CA PRO A 122 -8.45 7.21 6.40
C PRO A 122 -7.05 6.98 6.98
N GLY A 123 -6.22 8.02 6.96
CA GLY A 123 -4.85 7.98 7.46
C GLY A 123 -3.82 7.34 6.51
N ALA A 124 -4.22 6.61 5.47
CA ALA A 124 -3.28 6.02 4.52
C ALA A 124 -2.96 6.93 3.33
N ILE A 125 -3.89 7.81 2.94
CA ILE A 125 -3.77 8.68 1.76
C ILE A 125 -3.50 10.12 2.18
N TRP A 126 -2.33 10.63 1.82
CA TRP A 126 -1.88 11.98 2.16
C TRP A 126 -1.73 12.83 0.90
N ALA A 127 -2.04 14.12 0.97
CA ALA A 127 -1.72 15.03 -0.13
C ALA A 127 -0.20 15.09 -0.35
N HIS A 128 0.24 15.14 -1.60
CA HIS A 128 1.65 15.31 -1.91
C HIS A 128 2.10 16.74 -1.51
N PRO A 129 3.22 16.91 -0.79
CA PRO A 129 3.58 18.21 -0.19
C PRO A 129 3.84 19.31 -1.22
N THR A 130 4.35 18.95 -2.40
CA THR A 130 4.79 19.93 -3.41
C THR A 130 4.06 19.80 -4.76
N ARG A 131 3.25 18.76 -4.95
CA ARG A 131 2.63 18.47 -6.25
C ARG A 131 1.12 18.55 -6.11
N PRO A 132 0.46 19.56 -6.71
CA PRO A 132 -0.98 19.71 -6.58
C PRO A 132 -1.68 18.49 -7.18
N ASN A 133 -2.82 18.12 -6.59
CA ASN A 133 -3.67 17.01 -7.06
C ASN A 133 -2.96 15.63 -7.11
N GLN A 134 -1.85 15.46 -6.40
CA GLN A 134 -1.18 14.17 -6.20
C GLN A 134 -1.28 13.74 -4.74
N VAL A 135 -1.12 12.43 -4.52
CA VAL A 135 -1.19 11.83 -3.18
C VAL A 135 -0.03 10.87 -2.94
N VAL A 136 0.27 10.64 -1.68
CA VAL A 136 1.25 9.67 -1.21
C VAL A 136 0.52 8.62 -0.38
N LEU A 137 0.74 7.35 -0.72
CA LEU A 137 0.29 6.23 0.10
C LEU A 137 1.29 6.01 1.24
N ARG A 138 0.80 6.03 2.47
CA ARG A 138 1.54 5.65 3.67
C ARG A 138 0.74 4.56 4.37
N TRP A 139 1.06 3.30 4.12
CA TRP A 139 0.29 2.21 4.73
C TRP A 139 0.63 2.01 6.20
N GLU A 140 1.87 2.31 6.60
CA GLU A 140 2.39 2.06 7.95
C GLU A 140 1.74 2.88 9.06
N CYS A 141 0.98 3.93 8.73
CA CYS A 141 0.21 4.70 9.70
C CYS A 141 -1.16 4.10 10.05
N LEU A 142 -1.61 3.02 9.38
CA LEU A 142 -2.64 2.13 9.92
C LEU A 142 -1.98 1.18 10.94
N ARG A 143 -1.58 1.74 12.10
CA ARG A 143 -1.21 0.94 13.28
C ARG A 143 -2.38 0.02 13.58
N GLN A 144 -2.19 -1.29 13.39
CA GLN A 144 -3.12 -2.26 13.95
C GLN A 144 -2.98 -2.17 15.48
N PRO A 145 -4.02 -1.77 16.24
CA PRO A 145 -3.93 -1.61 17.69
C PRO A 145 -3.38 -2.89 18.38
N GLU A 146 -3.74 -4.06 17.85
CA GLU A 146 -3.33 -5.36 18.39
C GLU A 146 -1.80 -5.60 18.39
N ALA A 147 -1.07 -5.09 17.39
CA ALA A 147 0.39 -5.27 17.30
C ALA A 147 1.15 -4.36 18.26
N GLU A 148 0.54 -3.24 18.64
CA GLU A 148 1.09 -2.29 19.62
C GLU A 148 0.87 -2.77 21.05
N ASP A 149 -0.32 -3.27 21.33
CA ASP A 149 -0.67 -3.86 22.62
C ASP A 149 0.22 -5.08 22.91
N ALA A 150 0.48 -5.92 21.90
CA ALA A 150 1.40 -7.04 22.01
C ALA A 150 2.87 -6.60 22.25
N LYS A 151 3.35 -5.54 21.56
CA LYS A 151 4.69 -4.99 21.79
C LYS A 151 4.83 -4.31 23.16
N ALA A 152 3.78 -3.64 23.62
CA ALA A 152 3.74 -3.01 24.92
C ALA A 152 3.75 -4.05 26.05
N ALA A 153 2.97 -5.12 25.91
CA ALA A 153 2.95 -6.26 26.83
C ALA A 153 4.32 -6.95 26.91
N ALA A 154 4.93 -7.29 25.78
CA ALA A 154 6.25 -7.92 25.73
C ALA A 154 7.35 -7.03 26.35
N LYS A 155 7.28 -5.70 26.13
CA LYS A 155 8.22 -4.74 26.74
C LYS A 155 8.01 -4.61 28.25
N ALA A 156 6.77 -4.74 28.74
CA ALA A 156 6.45 -4.72 30.16
C ALA A 156 6.96 -5.99 30.86
N GLU A 157 6.77 -7.17 30.26
CA GLU A 157 7.28 -8.44 30.77
C GLU A 157 8.81 -8.46 30.84
N ALA A 158 9.50 -8.06 29.77
CA ALA A 158 10.96 -7.98 29.76
C ALA A 158 11.52 -7.02 30.83
N LYS A 159 10.81 -5.92 31.09
CA LYS A 159 11.19 -4.95 32.13
C LYS A 159 10.93 -5.49 33.54
N ALA A 160 9.86 -6.25 33.73
CA ALA A 160 9.57 -6.92 35.01
C ALA A 160 10.61 -8.00 35.32
N GLU A 161 10.98 -8.81 34.32
CA GLU A 161 11.96 -9.88 34.47
C GLU A 161 13.37 -9.33 34.77
N ALA A 162 13.77 -8.24 34.09
CA ALA A 162 15.04 -7.56 34.36
C ALA A 162 15.08 -6.95 35.77
N LYS A 163 13.94 -6.43 36.27
CA LYS A 163 13.84 -5.88 37.62
C LYS A 163 13.92 -6.97 38.70
N ALA A 164 13.33 -8.14 38.46
CA ALA A 164 13.41 -9.29 39.36
C ALA A 164 14.84 -9.84 39.47
N LYS A 165 15.55 -9.98 38.35
CA LYS A 165 16.95 -10.45 38.33
C LYS A 165 17.90 -9.48 39.06
N LYS A 166 17.64 -8.17 39.00
CA LYS A 166 18.43 -7.15 39.71
C LYS A 166 18.16 -7.09 41.22
N ALA A 167 17.02 -7.61 41.68
CA ALA A 167 16.69 -7.65 43.12
C ALA A 167 17.18 -8.93 43.82
N ALA A 168 17.58 -9.95 43.04
CA ALA A 168 18.07 -11.24 43.53
C ALA A 168 19.61 -11.35 43.50
N ALA A 169 20.31 -10.30 43.08
CA ALA A 169 21.76 -10.15 43.08
C ALA A 169 22.17 -9.05 44.05
#